data_AF-A0A565B6Q4-F1
#
_entry.id   AF-A0A565B6Q4-F1
#
_cell.length_a   1.000
_cell.length_b   1.000
_cell.length_c   1.000
_cell.angle_alpha   90.00
_cell.angle_beta   90.00
_cell.angle_gamma   90.00
#
_symmetry.space_group_name_H-M   'P 1'
#
loop_
_entity.id
_entity.type
_entity.pdbx_description
1 polymer ?
#
loop_
_entity_poly.entity_id
_entity_poly.type
_entity_poly.pdbx_seq_one_letter_code
_entity_poly.pdbx_strand_id
1 'polypeptide(L)'
;MGWDLFLWILSFFISLALVASVFYQVICLTDLEADYLNPFETSSRINRLVIPEFILQGLLCILFLLTWHWVFFLVALPVTCYHAMLYNERRHLIDVTEVFRGISFEKKFRFTKLGFYIFLFIMVVFSGRKLGVEESVLQMEEDKLAVAKSKKDLLLESLDKATTQASDVFSFMQSFKDLQSHYETIESDLEKRKHELDTKEKLLDEKSHELESKEKRAREIESADVFQKEVEEMQKKLRSLRRDVESEEKKLLQIRKSIQERKIELKQKKEEVARCRRTRKLKIQKRRATRR
;
A
#
# COMPACT_ATOMS: atom_id res chain seq x y z
N MET A 1 33.52 -42.94 -17.23
CA MET A 1 32.99 -43.46 -15.96
C MET A 1 33.23 -42.44 -14.85
N GLY A 2 34.43 -42.30 -14.27
CA GLY A 2 34.62 -41.35 -13.15
C GLY A 2 34.54 -39.85 -13.49
N TRP A 3 34.83 -39.44 -14.73
CA TRP A 3 34.75 -38.03 -15.14
C TRP A 3 33.32 -37.49 -15.07
N ASP A 4 32.34 -38.29 -15.47
CA ASP A 4 30.92 -37.90 -15.44
C ASP A 4 30.43 -37.70 -14.00
N LEU A 5 30.79 -38.60 -13.09
CA LEU A 5 30.48 -38.45 -11.66
C LEU A 5 31.09 -37.16 -11.08
N PHE A 6 32.37 -36.89 -11.39
CA PHE A 6 33.03 -35.66 -10.96
C PHE A 6 32.32 -34.40 -11.50
N LEU A 7 31.88 -34.44 -12.77
CA LEU A 7 31.13 -33.35 -13.39
C LEU A 7 29.78 -33.12 -12.72
N TRP A 8 29.04 -34.19 -12.40
CA TRP A 8 27.76 -34.09 -11.69
C TRP A 8 27.92 -33.56 -10.27
N ILE A 9 28.95 -33.99 -9.54
CA ILE A 9 29.27 -33.48 -8.20
C ILE A 9 29.67 -32.00 -8.27
N LEU A 10 30.54 -31.63 -9.22
CA LEU A 10 30.95 -30.24 -9.43
C LEU A 10 29.74 -29.35 -9.81
N SER A 11 28.90 -29.83 -10.72
CA SER A 11 27.65 -29.18 -11.14
C SER A 11 26.68 -29.00 -9.98
N PHE A 12 26.59 -29.97 -9.07
CA PHE A 12 25.78 -29.87 -7.86
C PHE A 12 26.25 -28.74 -6.94
N PHE A 13 27.55 -28.64 -6.65
CA PHE A 13 28.09 -27.58 -5.81
C PHE A 13 27.94 -26.19 -6.45
N ILE A 14 28.16 -26.08 -7.77
CA ILE A 14 27.96 -24.83 -8.51
C ILE A 14 26.47 -24.43 -8.47
N SER A 15 25.56 -25.37 -8.72
CA SER A 15 24.11 -25.12 -8.70
C SER A 15 23.64 -24.71 -7.30
N LEU A 16 24.16 -25.35 -6.25
CA LEU A 16 23.88 -24.98 -4.86
C LEU A 16 24.37 -23.56 -4.54
N ALA A 17 25.58 -23.21 -4.98
CA ALA A 17 26.14 -21.87 -4.80
C ALA A 17 25.32 -20.79 -5.54
N LEU A 18 24.80 -21.09 -6.74
CA LEU A 18 23.92 -20.19 -7.49
C LEU A 18 22.58 -19.97 -6.76
N VAL A 19 21.94 -21.04 -6.28
CA VAL A 19 20.70 -20.95 -5.49
C VAL A 19 20.94 -20.13 -4.22
N ALA A 20 22.01 -20.42 -3.47
CA ALA A 20 22.35 -19.70 -2.25
C ALA A 20 22.65 -18.21 -2.51
N SER A 21 23.35 -17.89 -3.61
CA SER A 21 23.64 -16.52 -4.00
C SER A 21 22.36 -15.74 -4.31
N VAL A 22 21.46 -16.28 -5.16
CA VAL A 22 20.20 -15.59 -5.48
C VAL A 22 19.29 -15.50 -4.27
N PHE A 23 19.24 -16.53 -3.43
CA PHE A 23 18.47 -16.50 -2.20
C PHE A 23 18.95 -15.38 -1.26
N TYR A 24 20.26 -15.23 -1.09
CA TYR A 24 20.85 -14.13 -0.33
C TYR A 24 20.47 -12.76 -0.92
N GLN A 25 20.51 -12.61 -2.25
CA GLN A 25 20.09 -11.36 -2.91
C GLN A 25 18.62 -11.02 -2.65
N VAL A 26 17.72 -12.03 -2.65
CA VAL A 26 16.29 -11.85 -2.36
C VAL A 26 16.05 -11.45 -0.91
N ILE A 27 16.80 -12.02 0.04
CA ILE A 27 16.75 -11.61 1.45
C ILE A 27 17.21 -10.16 1.58
N CYS A 28 18.37 -9.81 1.02
CA CYS A 28 18.88 -8.43 1.06
C CYS A 28 17.89 -7.41 0.49
N LEU A 29 17.15 -7.75 -0.56
CA LEU A 29 16.09 -6.90 -1.11
C LEU A 29 14.85 -6.82 -0.24
N THR A 30 14.51 -7.90 0.45
CA THR A 30 13.37 -7.93 1.39
C THR A 30 13.68 -7.13 2.66
N ASP A 31 14.92 -7.23 3.17
CA ASP A 31 15.41 -6.41 4.28
C ASP A 31 15.50 -4.93 3.90
N LEU A 32 15.80 -4.64 2.63
CA LEU A 32 15.79 -3.28 2.09
C LEU A 32 14.36 -2.71 1.99
N GLU A 33 13.38 -3.51 1.58
CA GLU A 33 11.96 -3.12 1.52
C GLU A 33 11.38 -2.87 2.92
N ALA A 34 11.85 -3.60 3.92
CA ALA A 34 11.42 -3.45 5.31
C ALA A 34 12.21 -2.37 6.09
N ASP A 35 12.98 -1.53 5.39
CA ASP A 35 13.82 -0.45 5.94
C ASP A 35 14.83 -0.89 7.01
N TYR A 36 15.24 -2.17 7.04
CA TYR A 36 16.17 -2.70 8.03
C TYR A 36 17.65 -2.42 7.70
N LEU A 37 17.99 -2.24 6.42
CA LEU A 37 19.38 -2.06 5.95
C LEU A 37 19.56 -0.79 5.13
N ASN A 38 20.77 -0.22 5.20
CA ASN A 38 21.12 0.96 4.41
C ASN A 38 21.17 0.60 2.90
N PRO A 39 20.48 1.36 2.04
CA PRO A 39 20.42 1.09 0.61
C PRO A 39 21.79 1.13 -0.10
N PHE A 40 22.71 2.00 0.33
CA PHE A 40 24.05 2.05 -0.25
C PHE A 40 24.88 0.80 0.07
N GLU A 41 24.80 0.32 1.31
CA GLU A 41 25.53 -0.88 1.73
C GLU A 41 24.94 -2.14 1.08
N THR A 42 23.61 -2.24 1.01
CA THR A 42 22.91 -3.38 0.39
C THR A 42 23.21 -3.47 -1.11
N SER A 43 23.13 -2.36 -1.86
CA SER A 43 23.43 -2.38 -3.31
C SER A 43 24.89 -2.75 -3.58
N SER A 44 25.84 -2.28 -2.76
CA SER A 44 27.26 -2.66 -2.88
C SER A 44 27.49 -4.16 -2.63
N ARG A 45 26.83 -4.72 -1.61
CA ARG A 45 26.91 -6.16 -1.29
C ARG A 45 26.30 -7.01 -2.40
N ILE A 46 25.13 -6.65 -2.90
CA ILE A 46 24.49 -7.39 -3.99
C ILE A 46 25.34 -7.32 -5.25
N ASN A 47 25.84 -6.14 -5.63
CA ASN A 47 26.65 -5.98 -6.83
C ASN A 47 27.94 -6.81 -6.79
N ARG A 48 28.56 -6.95 -5.62
CA ARG A 48 29.72 -7.84 -5.42
C ARG A 48 29.37 -9.33 -5.65
N LEU A 49 28.13 -9.74 -5.37
CA LEU A 49 27.66 -11.11 -5.57
C LEU A 49 27.15 -11.39 -6.99
N VAL A 50 26.69 -10.38 -7.73
CA VAL A 50 26.18 -10.56 -9.11
C VAL A 50 27.27 -11.04 -10.06
N ILE A 51 28.49 -10.50 -9.95
CA ILE A 51 29.61 -10.88 -10.82
C ILE A 51 29.99 -12.37 -10.67
N PRO A 52 30.25 -12.90 -9.46
CA PRO A 52 30.55 -14.33 -9.31
C PRO A 52 29.36 -15.22 -9.70
N GLU A 53 28.11 -14.78 -9.54
CA GLU A 53 26.94 -15.52 -10.05
C GLU A 53 27.02 -15.70 -11.58
N PHE A 54 27.32 -14.62 -12.32
CA PHE A 54 27.38 -14.68 -13.78
C PHE A 54 28.51 -15.59 -14.28
N ILE A 55 29.65 -15.54 -13.60
CA ILE A 55 30.79 -16.40 -13.89
C ILE A 55 30.43 -17.86 -13.61
N LEU A 56 29.82 -18.16 -12.47
CA LEU A 56 29.40 -19.52 -12.11
C LEU A 56 28.36 -20.08 -13.08
N GLN A 57 27.38 -19.27 -13.48
CA GLN A 57 26.35 -19.69 -14.44
C GLN A 57 26.94 -19.92 -15.84
N GLY A 58 27.85 -19.05 -16.29
CA GLY A 58 28.58 -19.24 -17.54
C GLY A 58 29.44 -20.50 -17.52
N LEU A 59 30.14 -20.73 -16.41
CA LEU A 59 30.99 -21.92 -16.22
C LEU A 59 30.14 -23.20 -16.18
N LEU A 60 28.98 -23.18 -15.53
CA LEU A 60 28.02 -24.29 -15.53
C LEU A 60 27.52 -24.61 -16.95
N CYS A 61 27.20 -23.57 -17.73
CA CYS A 61 26.74 -23.72 -19.11
C CYS A 61 27.83 -24.31 -20.02
N ILE A 62 29.07 -23.86 -19.89
CA ILE A 62 30.23 -24.41 -20.63
C ILE A 62 30.49 -25.86 -20.23
N LEU A 63 30.39 -26.20 -18.93
CA LEU A 63 30.54 -27.57 -18.46
C LEU A 63 29.49 -28.51 -19.08
N PHE A 64 28.23 -28.09 -19.19
CA PHE A 64 27.20 -28.89 -19.86
C PHE A 64 27.40 -29.01 -21.37
N LEU A 65 27.95 -27.97 -22.01
CA LEU A 65 28.29 -28.01 -23.43
C LEU A 65 29.44 -28.99 -23.71
N LEU A 66 30.50 -28.96 -22.89
CA LEU A 66 31.68 -29.82 -23.05
C LEU A 66 31.35 -31.30 -22.82
N THR A 67 30.34 -31.57 -21.99
CA THR A 67 29.93 -32.92 -21.60
C THR A 67 28.81 -33.50 -22.46
N TRP A 68 28.45 -32.83 -23.56
CA TRP A 68 27.42 -33.27 -24.52
C TRP A 68 26.01 -33.47 -23.90
N HIS A 69 25.71 -32.78 -22.80
CA HIS A 69 24.41 -32.80 -22.16
C HIS A 69 23.48 -31.73 -22.74
N TRP A 70 23.03 -31.95 -23.98
CA TRP A 70 22.26 -30.98 -24.77
C TRP A 70 20.98 -30.47 -24.08
N VAL A 71 20.26 -31.32 -23.36
CA VAL A 71 19.03 -30.92 -22.65
C VAL A 71 19.33 -29.91 -21.54
N PHE A 72 20.38 -30.15 -20.75
CA PHE A 72 20.81 -29.25 -19.66
C PHE A 72 21.36 -27.94 -20.19
N PHE A 73 22.12 -28.02 -21.29
CA PHE A 73 22.60 -26.86 -22.00
C PHE A 73 21.43 -26.02 -22.55
N LEU A 74 20.44 -26.63 -23.20
CA LEU A 74 19.29 -25.92 -23.76
C LEU A 74 18.46 -25.21 -22.68
N VAL A 75 18.36 -25.80 -21.49
CA VAL A 75 17.71 -25.16 -20.34
C VAL A 75 18.58 -24.04 -19.78
N ALA A 76 19.89 -24.22 -19.62
CA ALA A 76 20.78 -23.19 -19.08
C ALA A 76 21.03 -22.00 -20.05
N LEU A 77 20.88 -22.22 -21.36
CA LEU A 77 21.22 -21.27 -22.42
C LEU A 77 20.45 -19.94 -22.34
N PRO A 78 19.11 -19.90 -22.20
CA PRO A 78 18.36 -18.65 -22.18
C PRO A 78 18.77 -17.75 -21.01
N VAL A 79 19.07 -18.34 -19.84
CA VAL A 79 19.53 -17.59 -18.67
C VAL A 79 20.93 -17.03 -18.88
N THR A 80 21.84 -17.81 -19.46
CA THR A 80 23.19 -17.34 -19.76
C THR A 80 23.18 -16.25 -20.84
N CYS A 81 22.34 -16.37 -21.87
CA CYS A 81 22.13 -15.34 -22.88
C CYS A 81 21.56 -14.05 -22.27
N TYR A 82 20.59 -14.17 -21.35
CA TYR A 82 20.04 -13.03 -20.62
C TYR A 82 21.12 -12.30 -19.81
N HIS A 83 21.95 -13.04 -19.06
CA HIS A 83 23.05 -12.43 -18.29
C HIS A 83 24.09 -11.76 -19.21
N ALA A 84 24.39 -12.37 -20.37
CA ALA A 84 25.32 -11.80 -21.34
C ALA A 84 24.78 -10.51 -21.97
N MET A 85 23.49 -10.46 -22.30
CA MET A 85 22.83 -9.26 -22.80
C MET A 85 22.84 -8.15 -21.74
N LEU A 86 22.50 -8.48 -20.49
CA LEU A 86 22.50 -7.54 -19.38
C LEU A 86 23.90 -6.99 -19.06
N TYR A 87 24.93 -7.83 -19.23
CA TYR A 87 26.33 -7.42 -19.11
C TYR A 87 26.71 -6.40 -20.21
N ASN A 88 26.30 -6.66 -21.46
CA ASN A 88 26.59 -5.79 -22.59
C ASN A 88 25.91 -4.41 -22.48
N GLU A 89 24.69 -4.37 -21.93
CA GLU A 89 23.96 -3.13 -21.66
C GLU A 89 24.47 -2.38 -20.42
N ARG A 90 25.46 -2.92 -19.69
CA ARG A 90 25.97 -2.41 -18.40
C ARG A 90 24.91 -2.23 -17.31
N ARG A 91 23.72 -2.83 -17.47
CA ARG A 91 22.62 -2.83 -16.49
C ARG A 91 22.75 -3.95 -15.44
N HIS A 92 23.92 -4.57 -15.31
CA HIS A 92 24.18 -5.62 -14.31
C HIS A 92 24.39 -5.05 -12.90
N LEU A 93 24.76 -3.77 -12.81
CA LEU A 93 24.91 -3.02 -11.56
C LEU A 93 23.56 -2.50 -11.10
N ILE A 94 23.32 -2.63 -9.80
CA ILE A 94 22.11 -2.14 -9.16
C ILE A 94 22.37 -0.71 -8.72
N ASP A 95 21.65 0.25 -9.33
CA ASP A 95 21.67 1.63 -8.88
C ASP A 95 20.69 1.83 -7.72
N VAL A 96 21.18 2.42 -6.64
CA VAL A 96 20.43 2.70 -5.41
C VAL A 96 19.18 3.54 -5.70
N THR A 97 19.25 4.43 -6.68
CA THR A 97 18.16 5.36 -7.03
C THR A 97 17.06 4.72 -7.88
N GLU A 98 17.37 3.70 -8.68
CA GLU A 98 16.40 2.99 -9.52
C GLU A 98 15.66 1.88 -8.76
N VAL A 99 16.34 1.19 -7.82
CA VAL A 99 15.75 0.09 -7.04
C VAL A 99 14.52 0.54 -6.26
N PHE A 100 14.56 1.69 -5.58
CA PHE A 100 13.39 2.17 -4.84
C PHE A 100 12.21 2.50 -5.73
N ARG A 101 12.46 2.91 -6.98
CA ARG A 101 11.41 3.28 -7.94
C ARG A 101 10.71 2.05 -8.53
N GLY A 102 11.34 0.87 -8.48
CA GLY A 102 10.87 -0.36 -9.13
C GLY A 102 11.01 -1.64 -8.28
N ILE A 103 11.09 -1.52 -6.95
CA ILE A 103 11.50 -2.63 -6.05
C ILE A 103 10.62 -3.87 -6.18
N SER A 104 9.31 -3.69 -6.38
CA SER A 104 8.34 -4.77 -6.54
C SER A 104 8.51 -5.54 -7.85
N PHE A 105 8.96 -4.88 -8.92
CA PHE A 105 9.25 -5.51 -10.20
C PHE A 105 10.59 -6.25 -10.17
N GLU A 106 11.64 -5.64 -9.62
CA GLU A 106 12.95 -6.28 -9.47
C GLU A 106 12.91 -7.50 -8.56
N LYS A 107 12.12 -7.44 -7.48
CA LYS A 107 11.89 -8.58 -6.57
C LYS A 107 11.24 -9.75 -7.30
N LYS A 108 10.20 -9.49 -8.10
CA LYS A 108 9.54 -10.54 -8.92
C LYS A 108 10.53 -11.16 -9.90
N PHE A 109 11.34 -10.36 -10.57
CA PHE A 109 12.34 -10.85 -11.52
C PHE A 109 13.35 -11.81 -10.85
N ARG A 110 13.85 -11.44 -9.66
CA ARG A 110 14.79 -12.29 -8.90
C ARG A 110 14.12 -13.53 -8.30
N PHE A 111 12.85 -13.44 -7.93
CA PHE A 111 12.07 -14.60 -7.48
C PHE A 111 11.86 -15.62 -8.60
N THR A 112 11.57 -15.14 -9.82
CA THR A 112 11.50 -16.00 -11.02
C THR A 112 12.87 -16.64 -11.31
N LYS A 113 13.95 -15.86 -11.22
CA LYS A 113 15.31 -16.38 -11.37
C LYS A 113 15.64 -17.47 -10.34
N LEU A 114 15.24 -17.27 -9.07
CA LEU A 114 15.41 -18.26 -8.01
C LEU A 114 14.66 -19.55 -8.32
N GLY A 115 13.39 -19.46 -8.73
CA GLY A 115 12.59 -20.62 -9.13
C GLY A 115 13.25 -21.41 -10.27
N PHE A 116 13.83 -20.71 -11.24
CA PHE A 116 14.58 -21.32 -12.33
C PHE A 116 15.83 -22.08 -11.85
N TYR A 117 16.63 -21.49 -10.97
CA TYR A 117 17.82 -22.17 -10.43
C TYR A 117 17.47 -23.36 -9.52
N ILE A 118 16.37 -23.30 -8.78
CA ILE A 118 15.86 -24.45 -8.01
C ILE A 118 15.44 -25.57 -8.96
N PHE A 119 14.75 -25.26 -10.05
CA PHE A 119 14.39 -26.25 -11.07
C PHE A 119 15.63 -26.90 -11.69
N LEU A 120 16.63 -26.09 -12.06
CA LEU A 120 17.90 -26.59 -12.59
C LEU A 120 18.63 -27.47 -11.56
N PHE A 121 18.68 -27.06 -10.29
CA PHE A 121 19.27 -27.84 -9.20
C PHE A 121 18.60 -29.22 -9.04
N ILE A 122 17.26 -29.28 -9.09
CA ILE A 122 16.51 -30.54 -9.01
C ILE A 122 16.85 -31.44 -10.21
N MET A 123 16.91 -30.88 -11.43
CA MET A 123 17.30 -31.63 -12.62
C MET A 123 18.72 -32.20 -12.52
N VAL A 124 19.65 -31.41 -11.96
CA VAL A 124 21.05 -31.84 -11.73
C VAL A 124 21.13 -32.98 -10.72
N VAL A 125 20.44 -32.84 -9.59
CA VAL A 125 20.38 -33.88 -8.55
C VAL A 125 19.75 -35.18 -9.08
N PHE A 126 18.68 -35.08 -9.85
CA PHE A 126 18.01 -36.26 -10.41
C PHE A 126 18.91 -37.01 -11.39
N SER A 127 19.69 -36.29 -12.18
CA SER A 127 20.55 -36.89 -13.20
C SER A 127 21.84 -37.44 -12.62
N GLY A 128 22.44 -36.77 -11.64
CA GLY A 128 23.53 -37.34 -10.85
C GLY A 128 23.13 -38.65 -10.14
N ARG A 129 21.88 -38.75 -9.66
CA ARG A 129 21.34 -40.00 -9.09
C ARG A 129 21.21 -41.13 -10.11
N LYS A 130 20.84 -40.82 -11.36
CA LYS A 130 20.77 -41.83 -12.43
C LYS A 130 22.13 -42.47 -12.68
N LEU A 131 23.20 -41.68 -12.73
CA LEU A 131 24.56 -42.21 -12.90
C LEU A 131 25.06 -43.01 -11.68
N GLY A 132 24.74 -42.59 -10.45
CA GLY A 132 25.15 -43.33 -9.24
C GLY A 132 24.49 -44.71 -9.10
N VAL A 133 23.29 -44.89 -9.67
CA VAL A 133 22.61 -46.20 -9.76
C VAL A 133 23.23 -47.09 -10.84
N GLU A 134 23.81 -46.51 -11.89
CA GLU A 134 24.43 -47.23 -13.00
C GLU A 134 25.87 -47.67 -12.68
N GLU A 135 26.62 -46.87 -11.92
CA GLU A 135 28.01 -47.15 -11.53
C GLU A 135 28.12 -48.30 -10.48
N SER A 136 27.10 -48.45 -9.62
CA SER A 136 26.97 -49.61 -8.72
C SER A 136 26.61 -50.91 -9.44
N VAL A 137 26.10 -50.84 -10.67
CA VAL A 137 25.76 -52.00 -11.52
C VAL A 137 26.94 -52.44 -12.41
N LEU A 138 27.90 -51.54 -12.68
CA LEU A 138 29.07 -51.80 -13.53
C LEU A 138 30.15 -52.67 -12.88
N GLN A 139 30.23 -52.67 -11.55
CA GLN A 139 31.14 -53.58 -10.82
C GLN A 139 30.68 -55.05 -10.84
N MET A 140 29.49 -55.30 -11.40
CA MET A 140 28.88 -56.62 -11.60
C MET A 140 28.95 -57.09 -13.07
N GLU A 141 29.51 -56.29 -13.99
CA GLU A 141 29.42 -56.49 -15.45
C GLU A 141 30.58 -57.33 -16.05
N GLU A 142 31.73 -57.48 -15.38
CA GLU A 142 32.81 -58.37 -15.86
C GLU A 142 32.39 -59.86 -15.87
N ASP A 143 31.41 -60.25 -15.05
CA ASP A 143 30.80 -61.59 -15.04
C ASP A 143 29.74 -61.79 -16.16
N LYS A 144 29.30 -60.71 -16.83
CA LYS A 144 28.12 -60.71 -17.73
C LYS A 144 28.43 -60.89 -19.22
N LEU A 145 29.66 -61.23 -19.61
CA LEU A 145 29.98 -61.56 -21.01
C LEU A 145 29.21 -62.80 -21.51
N ALA A 146 28.85 -63.72 -20.61
CA ALA A 146 28.00 -64.89 -20.89
C ALA A 146 26.51 -64.54 -21.06
N VAL A 147 26.06 -63.40 -20.51
CA VAL A 147 24.65 -62.94 -20.52
C VAL A 147 24.31 -62.19 -21.82
N ALA A 148 25.31 -61.71 -22.55
CA ALA A 148 25.19 -60.94 -23.79
C ALA A 148 24.40 -61.66 -24.91
N LYS A 149 24.37 -63.00 -24.90
CA LYS A 149 23.64 -63.80 -25.89
C LYS A 149 22.12 -63.87 -25.62
N SER A 150 21.70 -63.70 -24.37
CA SER A 150 20.30 -63.70 -23.92
C SER A 150 19.65 -62.30 -24.03
N LYS A 151 20.44 -61.23 -23.87
CA LYS A 151 20.00 -59.83 -24.03
C LYS A 151 19.54 -59.46 -25.45
N LYS A 152 19.88 -60.24 -26.48
CA LYS A 152 19.44 -59.97 -27.86
C LYS A 152 17.93 -60.19 -28.04
N ASP A 153 17.37 -61.23 -27.43
CA ASP A 153 15.94 -61.54 -27.51
C ASP A 153 15.11 -60.57 -26.65
N LEU A 154 15.72 -60.02 -25.59
CA LEU A 154 15.14 -58.97 -24.74
C LEU A 154 15.09 -57.58 -25.42
N LEU A 155 15.96 -57.33 -26.42
CA LEU A 155 16.00 -56.07 -27.17
C LEU A 155 14.82 -55.91 -28.14
N LEU A 156 14.18 -57.00 -28.55
CA LEU A 156 12.94 -56.95 -29.34
C LEU A 156 11.72 -56.63 -28.44
N GLU A 157 11.78 -56.93 -27.15
CA GLU A 157 10.75 -56.61 -26.16
C GLU A 157 10.90 -55.16 -25.61
N SER A 158 12.12 -54.63 -25.51
CA SER A 158 12.36 -53.22 -25.15
C SER A 158 12.03 -52.23 -26.27
N LEU A 159 12.05 -52.67 -27.53
CA LEU A 159 11.63 -51.88 -28.69
C LEU A 159 10.10 -51.65 -28.69
N ASP A 160 9.33 -52.61 -28.18
CA ASP A 160 7.87 -52.48 -27.99
C ASP A 160 7.53 -51.50 -26.85
N LYS A 161 8.33 -51.47 -25.77
CA LYS A 161 8.22 -50.50 -24.65
C LYS A 161 8.63 -49.06 -25.01
N ALA A 162 9.55 -48.86 -25.95
CA ALA A 162 9.95 -47.53 -26.42
C ALA A 162 8.82 -46.79 -27.17
N THR A 163 7.92 -47.55 -27.81
CA THR A 163 6.71 -47.02 -28.47
C THR A 163 5.69 -46.48 -27.46
N THR A 164 5.69 -46.99 -26.22
CA THR A 164 4.76 -46.62 -25.14
C THR A 164 5.15 -45.33 -24.40
N GLN A 165 6.46 -45.06 -24.22
CA GLN A 165 6.97 -43.83 -23.59
C GLN A 165 6.73 -42.55 -24.41
N ALA A 166 6.42 -42.68 -25.71
CA ALA A 166 6.00 -41.56 -26.54
C ALA A 166 4.63 -41.00 -26.11
N SER A 167 3.76 -41.82 -25.50
CA SER A 167 2.44 -41.39 -25.02
C SER A 167 2.50 -40.57 -23.72
N ASP A 168 3.48 -40.84 -22.85
CA ASP A 168 3.70 -40.07 -21.61
C ASP A 168 4.30 -38.68 -21.90
N VAL A 169 5.15 -38.57 -22.92
CA VAL A 169 5.64 -37.28 -23.39
C VAL A 169 4.52 -36.48 -24.05
N PHE A 170 3.62 -37.15 -24.78
CA PHE A 170 2.45 -36.52 -25.38
C PHE A 170 1.44 -36.05 -24.33
N SER A 171 1.19 -36.83 -23.27
CA SER A 171 0.30 -36.45 -22.16
C SER A 171 0.87 -35.30 -21.32
N PHE A 172 2.20 -35.26 -21.15
CA PHE A 172 2.89 -34.11 -20.54
C PHE A 172 2.80 -32.86 -21.42
N MET A 173 3.02 -32.96 -22.74
CA MET A 173 2.86 -31.84 -23.67
C MET A 173 1.44 -31.29 -23.68
N GLN A 174 0.44 -32.18 -23.62
CA GLN A 174 -0.97 -31.80 -23.54
C GLN A 174 -1.25 -31.04 -22.23
N SER A 175 -0.78 -31.57 -21.10
CA SER A 175 -0.94 -30.94 -19.78
C SER A 175 -0.21 -29.59 -19.70
N PHE A 176 0.96 -29.47 -20.32
CA PHE A 176 1.71 -28.23 -20.40
C PHE A 176 1.00 -27.17 -21.26
N LYS A 177 0.40 -27.61 -22.38
CA LYS A 177 -0.40 -26.74 -23.24
C LYS A 177 -1.68 -26.25 -22.54
N ASP A 178 -2.34 -27.13 -21.78
CA ASP A 178 -3.50 -26.76 -20.97
C ASP A 178 -3.12 -25.75 -19.88
N LEU A 179 -1.98 -25.96 -19.21
CA LEU A 179 -1.43 -25.04 -18.21
C LEU A 179 -1.06 -23.67 -18.81
N GLN A 180 -0.49 -23.65 -20.01
CA GLN A 180 -0.18 -22.42 -20.73
C GLN A 180 -1.47 -21.65 -21.10
N SER A 181 -2.52 -22.34 -21.57
CA SER A 181 -3.81 -21.71 -21.85
C SER A 181 -4.47 -21.11 -20.61
N HIS A 182 -4.33 -21.78 -19.47
CA HIS A 182 -4.79 -21.26 -18.17
C HIS A 182 -4.03 -20.00 -17.76
N TYR A 183 -2.71 -19.97 -17.98
CA TYR A 183 -1.90 -18.79 -17.70
C TYR A 183 -2.33 -17.60 -18.57
N GLU A 184 -2.53 -17.80 -19.88
CA GLU A 184 -3.01 -16.76 -20.80
C GLU A 184 -4.40 -16.25 -20.40
N THR A 185 -5.28 -17.14 -19.95
CA THR A 185 -6.61 -16.76 -19.45
C THR A 185 -6.48 -15.88 -18.21
N ILE A 186 -5.64 -16.28 -17.24
CA ILE A 186 -5.38 -15.53 -16.01
C ILE A 186 -4.75 -14.16 -16.31
N GLU A 187 -3.81 -14.11 -17.27
CA GLU A 187 -3.18 -12.87 -17.72
C GLU A 187 -4.21 -11.91 -18.33
N SER A 188 -5.11 -12.42 -19.17
CA SER A 188 -6.18 -11.61 -19.76
C SER A 188 -7.18 -11.07 -18.73
N ASP A 189 -7.53 -11.87 -17.71
CA ASP A 189 -8.41 -11.46 -16.62
C ASP A 189 -7.74 -10.40 -15.72
N LEU A 190 -6.43 -10.52 -15.49
CA LEU A 190 -5.64 -9.55 -14.74
C LEU A 190 -5.56 -8.21 -15.47
N GLU A 191 -5.27 -8.21 -16.77
CA GLU A 191 -5.25 -6.98 -17.57
C GLU A 191 -6.65 -6.33 -17.64
N LYS A 192 -7.72 -7.13 -17.76
CA LYS A 192 -9.08 -6.62 -17.71
C LYS A 192 -9.40 -5.95 -16.36
N ARG A 193 -9.06 -6.59 -15.24
CA ARG A 193 -9.26 -6.03 -13.89
C ARG A 193 -8.44 -4.76 -13.66
N LYS A 194 -7.21 -4.71 -14.18
CA LYS A 194 -6.35 -3.53 -14.12
C LYS A 194 -6.97 -2.36 -14.88
N HIS A 195 -7.50 -2.59 -16.08
CA HIS A 195 -8.23 -1.55 -16.81
C HIS A 195 -9.50 -1.10 -16.07
N GLU A 196 -10.27 -2.03 -15.49
CA GLU A 196 -11.43 -1.68 -14.66
C GLU A 196 -11.06 -0.81 -13.46
N LEU A 197 -9.93 -1.10 -12.80
CA LEU A 197 -9.41 -0.30 -11.70
C LEU A 197 -9.00 1.11 -12.16
N ASP A 198 -8.25 1.23 -13.27
CA ASP A 198 -7.86 2.53 -13.84
C ASP A 198 -9.08 3.40 -14.19
N THR A 199 -10.14 2.78 -14.74
CA THR A 199 -11.40 3.52 -14.99
C THR A 199 -12.11 3.96 -13.72
N LYS A 200 -12.08 3.15 -12.65
CA LYS A 200 -12.68 3.52 -11.36
C LYS A 200 -11.90 4.61 -10.65
N GLU A 201 -10.57 4.61 -10.76
CA GLU A 201 -9.69 5.65 -10.23
C GLU A 201 -10.01 7.00 -10.89
N LYS A 202 -10.09 7.06 -12.22
CA LYS A 202 -10.50 8.25 -12.96
C LYS A 202 -11.88 8.78 -12.55
N LEU A 203 -12.86 7.89 -12.34
CA LEU A 203 -14.20 8.26 -11.87
C LEU A 203 -14.18 8.79 -10.44
N LEU A 204 -13.32 8.25 -9.56
CA LEU A 204 -13.16 8.75 -8.20
C LEU A 204 -12.50 10.14 -8.18
N ASP A 205 -11.52 10.39 -9.06
CA ASP A 205 -10.90 11.71 -9.22
C ASP A 205 -11.88 12.75 -9.78
N GLU A 206 -12.72 12.37 -10.73
CA GLU A 206 -13.77 13.27 -11.24
C GLU A 206 -14.77 13.63 -10.13
N LYS A 207 -15.19 12.62 -9.35
CA LYS A 207 -16.15 12.81 -8.25
C LYS A 207 -15.55 13.59 -7.08
N SER A 208 -14.26 13.42 -6.79
CA SER A 208 -13.56 14.20 -5.76
C SER A 208 -13.49 15.67 -6.17
N HIS A 209 -13.14 15.97 -7.42
CA HIS A 209 -13.13 17.33 -7.95
C HIS A 209 -14.54 17.95 -7.97
N GLU A 210 -15.59 17.17 -8.28
CA GLU A 210 -16.97 17.62 -8.19
C GLU A 210 -17.35 17.97 -6.73
N LEU A 211 -16.96 17.12 -5.77
CA LEU A 211 -17.19 17.36 -4.34
C LEU A 211 -16.46 18.62 -3.85
N GLU A 212 -15.20 18.82 -4.21
CA GLU A 212 -14.45 20.04 -3.87
C GLU A 212 -15.13 21.29 -4.42
N SER A 213 -15.64 21.24 -5.66
CA SER A 213 -16.38 22.35 -6.25
C SER A 213 -17.68 22.67 -5.50
N LYS A 214 -18.40 21.64 -5.03
CA LYS A 214 -19.62 21.78 -4.24
C LYS A 214 -19.32 22.29 -2.83
N GLU A 215 -18.24 21.81 -2.21
CA GLU A 215 -17.79 22.29 -0.91
C GLU A 215 -17.43 23.78 -0.96
N LYS A 216 -16.71 24.20 -2.01
CA LYS A 216 -16.38 25.62 -2.21
C LYS A 216 -17.63 26.49 -2.33
N ARG A 217 -18.65 26.04 -3.09
CA ARG A 217 -19.95 26.73 -3.18
C ARG A 217 -20.69 26.76 -1.85
N ALA A 218 -20.66 25.67 -1.08
CA ALA A 218 -21.27 25.61 0.25
C ALA A 218 -20.58 26.58 1.23
N ARG A 219 -19.24 26.64 1.20
CA ARG A 219 -18.46 27.63 1.96
C ARG A 219 -18.75 29.06 1.51
N GLU A 220 -18.95 29.31 0.22
CA GLU A 220 -19.36 30.63 -0.30
C GLU A 220 -20.74 31.05 0.25
N ILE A 221 -21.71 30.11 0.31
CA ILE A 221 -23.04 30.34 0.91
C ILE A 221 -22.98 30.49 2.43
N GLU A 222 -22.14 29.72 3.12
CA GLU A 222 -21.91 29.87 4.56
C GLU A 222 -21.22 31.20 4.87
N SER A 223 -20.29 31.62 4.00
CA SER A 223 -19.66 32.93 3.99
C SER A 223 -20.54 34.03 3.40
N ALA A 224 -21.83 33.78 3.15
CA ALA A 224 -22.83 34.82 2.95
C ALA A 224 -23.06 35.56 4.29
N ASP A 225 -21.98 36.19 4.72
CA ASP A 225 -21.73 37.25 5.70
C ASP A 225 -22.84 38.30 5.73
N VAL A 226 -23.65 38.38 4.67
CA VAL A 226 -24.82 39.25 4.52
C VAL A 226 -25.86 38.98 5.62
N PHE A 227 -26.22 37.72 5.89
CA PHE A 227 -27.21 37.42 6.93
C PHE A 227 -26.65 37.66 8.34
N GLN A 228 -25.37 37.34 8.58
CA GLN A 228 -24.73 37.66 9.86
C GLN A 228 -24.64 39.18 10.08
N LYS A 229 -24.28 39.97 9.06
CA LYS A 229 -24.23 41.44 9.13
C LYS A 229 -25.59 42.07 9.37
N GLU A 230 -26.64 41.61 8.68
CA GLU A 230 -28.00 42.11 8.93
C GLU A 230 -28.50 41.80 10.35
N VAL A 231 -28.19 40.60 10.86
CA VAL A 231 -28.51 40.22 12.25
C VAL A 231 -27.75 41.08 13.25
N GLU A 232 -26.46 41.33 13.04
CA GLU A 232 -25.66 42.21 13.90
C GLU A 232 -26.17 43.65 13.89
N GLU A 233 -26.56 44.17 12.73
CA GLU A 233 -27.12 45.52 12.61
C GLU A 233 -28.48 45.64 13.31
N MET A 234 -29.35 44.65 13.14
CA MET A 234 -30.62 44.55 13.86
C MET A 234 -30.42 44.46 15.38
N GLN A 235 -29.47 43.65 15.85
CA GLN A 235 -29.12 43.57 17.27
C GLN A 235 -28.57 44.90 17.80
N LYS A 236 -27.80 45.64 17.00
CA LYS A 236 -27.29 46.97 17.38
C LYS A 236 -28.42 47.99 17.53
N LYS A 237 -29.39 48.01 16.60
CA LYS A 237 -30.60 48.84 16.67
C LYS A 237 -31.47 48.47 17.90
N LEU A 238 -31.61 47.18 18.18
CA LEU A 238 -32.34 46.71 19.36
C LEU A 238 -31.67 47.18 20.67
N ARG A 239 -30.33 47.13 20.73
CA ARG A 239 -29.57 47.60 21.90
C ARG A 239 -29.66 49.12 22.10
N SER A 240 -29.69 49.93 21.04
CA SER A 240 -29.90 51.38 21.19
C SER A 240 -31.30 51.67 21.72
N LEU A 241 -32.32 51.07 21.10
CA LEU A 241 -33.70 51.27 21.51
C LEU A 241 -33.95 50.84 22.96
N ARG A 242 -33.34 49.73 23.40
CA ARG A 242 -33.41 49.29 24.79
C ARG A 242 -32.82 50.31 25.77
N ARG A 243 -31.68 50.93 25.44
CA ARG A 243 -31.08 51.98 26.28
C ARG A 243 -31.96 53.22 26.36
N ASP A 244 -32.57 53.61 25.24
CA ASP A 244 -33.46 54.76 25.19
C ASP A 244 -34.70 54.52 26.06
N VAL A 245 -35.32 53.33 25.96
CA VAL A 245 -36.43 52.92 26.82
C VAL A 245 -36.02 52.93 28.30
N GLU A 246 -34.86 52.36 28.64
CA GLU A 246 -34.38 52.35 30.04
C GLU A 246 -34.13 53.78 30.56
N SER A 247 -33.71 54.70 29.69
CA SER A 247 -33.52 56.11 30.05
C SER A 247 -34.87 56.81 30.31
N GLU A 248 -35.88 56.54 29.50
CA GLU A 248 -37.23 57.08 29.66
C GLU A 248 -37.91 56.50 30.91
N GLU A 249 -37.73 55.21 31.20
CA GLU A 249 -38.22 54.60 32.44
C GLU A 249 -37.61 55.28 33.69
N LYS A 250 -36.30 55.60 33.66
CA LYS A 250 -35.63 56.34 34.75
C LYS A 250 -36.21 57.74 34.92
N LYS A 251 -36.47 58.47 33.81
CA LYS A 251 -37.12 59.79 33.85
C LYS A 251 -38.54 59.70 34.43
N LEU A 252 -39.33 58.72 33.99
CA LEU A 252 -40.68 58.48 34.52
C LEU A 252 -40.65 58.15 36.01
N LEU A 253 -39.68 57.36 36.46
CA LEU A 253 -39.50 57.05 37.88
C LEU A 253 -39.18 58.31 38.69
N GLN A 254 -38.32 59.18 38.18
CA GLN A 254 -37.98 60.45 38.81
C GLN A 254 -39.20 61.38 38.89
N ILE A 255 -39.95 61.53 37.80
CA ILE A 255 -41.21 62.29 37.78
C ILE A 255 -42.21 61.74 38.79
N ARG A 256 -42.35 60.41 38.85
CA ARG A 256 -43.26 59.74 39.81
C ARG A 256 -42.88 60.04 41.26
N LYS A 257 -41.58 60.07 41.59
CA LYS A 257 -41.09 60.49 42.92
C LYS A 257 -41.44 61.95 43.22
N SER A 258 -41.17 62.87 42.29
CA SER A 258 -41.52 64.28 42.47
C SER A 258 -43.02 64.52 42.62
N ILE A 259 -43.86 63.76 41.91
CA ILE A 259 -45.33 63.81 42.08
C ILE A 259 -45.75 63.33 43.48
N GLN A 260 -45.13 62.27 44.00
CA GLN A 260 -45.41 61.78 45.37
C GLN A 260 -45.01 62.82 46.42
N GLU A 261 -43.84 63.43 46.29
CA GLU A 261 -43.38 64.51 47.17
C GLU A 261 -44.36 65.69 47.18
N ARG A 262 -44.74 66.19 45.99
CA ARG A 262 -45.74 67.27 45.88
C ARG A 262 -47.10 66.87 46.45
N LYS A 263 -47.50 65.61 46.32
CA LYS A 263 -48.77 65.09 46.88
C LYS A 263 -48.74 65.09 48.42
N ILE A 264 -47.60 64.75 49.03
CA ILE A 264 -47.38 64.82 50.47
C ILE A 264 -47.39 66.28 50.93
N GLU A 265 -46.66 67.17 50.25
CA GLU A 265 -46.62 68.60 50.57
C GLU A 265 -48.02 69.23 50.48
N LEU A 266 -48.80 68.88 49.46
CA LEU A 266 -50.18 69.34 49.31
C LEU A 266 -51.08 68.86 50.46
N LYS A 267 -50.92 67.60 50.93
CA LYS A 267 -51.65 67.10 52.10
C LYS A 267 -51.30 67.91 53.34
N GLN A 268 -50.02 68.16 53.60
CA GLN A 268 -49.56 68.98 54.73
C GLN A 268 -50.12 70.40 54.67
N LYS A 269 -50.06 71.07 53.51
CA LYS A 269 -50.64 72.42 53.35
C LYS A 269 -52.16 72.42 53.55
N LYS A 270 -52.88 71.40 53.07
CA LYS A 270 -54.33 71.26 53.33
C LYS A 270 -54.62 71.14 54.82
N GLU A 271 -53.83 70.36 55.56
CA GLU A 271 -53.95 70.23 57.02
C GLU A 271 -53.62 71.53 57.75
N GLU A 272 -52.59 72.26 57.34
CA GLU A 272 -52.26 73.59 57.85
C GLU A 272 -53.39 74.60 57.63
N VAL A 273 -53.94 74.65 56.41
CA VAL A 273 -55.10 75.51 56.10
C VAL A 273 -56.30 75.13 56.96
N ALA A 274 -56.56 73.83 57.16
CA ALA A 274 -57.62 73.36 58.05
C ALA A 274 -57.39 73.80 59.51
N ARG A 275 -56.15 73.71 60.01
CA ARG A 275 -55.75 74.22 61.34
C ARG A 275 -55.98 75.73 61.46
N CYS A 276 -55.46 76.53 60.51
CA CYS A 276 -55.68 77.98 60.49
C CYS A 276 -57.17 78.36 60.47
N ARG A 277 -58.00 77.63 59.69
CA ARG A 277 -59.46 77.82 59.67
C ARG A 277 -60.11 77.52 61.03
N ARG A 278 -59.70 76.45 61.72
CA ARG A 278 -60.18 76.12 63.07
C ARG A 278 -59.79 77.21 64.09
N THR A 279 -58.53 77.66 64.07
CA THR A 279 -58.04 78.75 64.95
C THR A 279 -58.78 80.07 64.70
N ARG A 280 -59.04 80.41 63.44
CA ARG A 280 -59.83 81.59 63.07
C ARG A 280 -61.27 81.48 63.56
N LYS A 281 -61.91 80.31 63.41
CA LYS A 281 -63.26 80.05 63.97
C LYS A 281 -63.28 80.19 65.50
N LEU A 282 -62.30 79.64 66.21
CA LEU A 282 -62.14 79.78 67.66
C LEU A 282 -61.92 81.24 68.09
N LYS A 283 -61.08 81.99 67.38
CA LYS A 283 -60.88 83.44 67.63
C LYS A 283 -62.18 84.23 67.41
N ILE A 284 -62.98 83.89 66.40
CA ILE A 284 -64.29 84.52 66.14
C ILE A 284 -65.29 84.16 67.26
N GLN A 285 -65.34 82.90 67.72
CA GLN A 285 -66.18 82.48 68.85
C GLN A 285 -65.77 83.16 70.16
N LYS A 286 -64.48 83.22 70.49
CA LYS A 286 -64.00 83.93 71.70
C LYS A 286 -64.38 85.41 71.66
N ARG A 287 -64.19 86.11 70.53
CA ARG A 287 -64.62 87.51 70.37
C ARG A 287 -66.14 87.72 70.52
N ARG A 288 -66.96 86.70 70.26
CA ARG A 288 -68.41 86.74 70.50
C ARG A 288 -68.77 86.46 71.96
N ALA A 289 -67.99 85.63 72.66
CA ALA A 289 -68.19 85.34 74.09
C ALA A 289 -67.76 86.49 75.02
N THR A 290 -66.74 87.29 74.62
CA THR A 290 -66.31 88.48 75.39
C THR A 290 -67.21 89.72 75.18
N ARG A 291 -68.23 89.62 74.32
CA ARG A 291 -69.20 90.69 74.02
C ARG A 291 -70.58 90.44 74.64
N ARG A 292 -70.72 89.43 75.50
CA ARG A 292 -71.87 89.15 76.36
C ARG A 292 -71.39 89.21 77.80
#